data_AF-A0A397EI13-F1
#
_entry.id   AF-A0A397EI13-F1
#
_cell.length_a   1.000
_cell.length_b   1.000
_cell.length_c   1.000
_cell.angle_alpha   90.00
_cell.angle_beta   90.00
_cell.angle_gamma   90.00
#
_symmetry.space_group_name_H-M   'P 1'
#
loop_
_entity.id
_entity.type
_entity.pdbx_description
1 polymer ?
#
loop_
_entity_poly.entity_id
_entity_poly.type
_entity_poly.pdbx_seq_one_letter_code
_entity_poly.pdbx_strand_id
1 'polypeptide(L)'
;MASPALFGPTATTWNGAASNATSTSGRVDFYYGVLRNTPQDRVCDLVAASYKEDPLHTLKIVAYLRDCRGGKGERTVARFALEWLAIHQPVELTYNLKHYVAEYGRFDDLLALMGTPVESAALNVFASQLRDDLDALRQGQPVSLCAKWVPSEKKAGDKATRVTTKLAKCMGLTCAALRKTYLSPLRASLQLLERFMCANDWAGIDLSKVPSVAMHIHGKPKHAFERHLTDKFVEWKAGLASGQSKVNASVLFPHQVVQQYYNKSDVAVDALVEAQWQVMLQQARELGTLSRTLVMSDVSGSMSGLPMLVSIALGLLISDVVEDDFKGLVLTFESTPQFHVVRGDNLKERVASLADAPWGGSTDFIAALRLILTTAVAKGVTADSMPARLIVVSDMQFDQADRSFETNFHALQRLYSKAGFDVPHLIFWNVQGAVTDTPALASEANVSLLSGFSPSVLKAALTGETVTPVQTMMNAILDARYDLIRLPSHDSNEPDAELV
;
A
#
# COMPACT_ATOMS: atom_id res chain seq x y z
N MET A 1 -41.54 6.55 12.88
CA MET A 1 -40.88 7.86 12.70
C MET A 1 -39.53 7.57 12.08
N ALA A 2 -39.34 7.94 10.81
CA ALA A 2 -38.08 7.73 10.11
C ALA A 2 -36.98 8.57 10.79
N SER A 3 -35.84 7.94 11.08
CA SER A 3 -34.65 8.63 11.54
C SER A 3 -34.24 9.65 10.47
N PRO A 4 -33.90 10.91 10.82
CA PRO A 4 -33.44 11.87 9.82
C PRO A 4 -32.15 11.34 9.20
N ALA A 5 -32.12 11.19 7.88
CA ALA A 5 -30.91 10.90 7.14
C ALA A 5 -29.86 11.97 7.50
N LEU A 6 -28.75 11.54 8.10
CA LEU A 6 -27.60 12.39 8.40
C LEU A 6 -26.95 12.78 7.07
N PHE A 7 -27.45 13.84 6.44
CA PHE A 7 -26.78 14.44 5.29
C PHE A 7 -25.49 15.10 5.79
N GLY A 8 -24.35 14.48 5.50
CA GLY A 8 -23.03 15.09 5.71
C GLY A 8 -22.84 16.33 4.82
N PRO A 9 -21.78 17.13 5.05
CA PRO A 9 -21.43 18.23 4.17
C PRO A 9 -21.19 17.70 2.74
N THR A 10 -21.84 18.33 1.76
CA THR A 10 -21.76 17.94 0.35
C THR A 10 -20.53 18.54 -0.33
N ALA A 11 -19.84 17.76 -1.14
CA ALA A 11 -18.79 18.19 -2.05
C ALA A 11 -19.22 17.96 -3.51
N THR A 12 -18.42 18.47 -4.44
CA THR A 12 -18.52 18.11 -5.86
C THR A 12 -17.25 17.41 -6.28
N THR A 13 -17.37 16.31 -7.03
CA THR A 13 -16.23 15.73 -7.76
C THR A 13 -15.67 16.77 -8.73
N TRP A 14 -14.47 16.57 -9.26
CA TRP A 14 -13.91 17.48 -10.28
C TRP A 14 -14.74 17.51 -11.57
N ASN A 15 -15.55 16.47 -11.78
CA ASN A 15 -16.51 16.37 -12.89
C ASN A 15 -17.90 16.94 -12.54
N GLY A 16 -18.06 17.55 -11.37
CA GLY A 16 -19.25 18.30 -10.98
C GLY A 16 -20.39 17.47 -10.37
N ALA A 17 -20.16 16.19 -10.05
CA ALA A 17 -21.18 15.35 -9.42
C ALA A 17 -21.28 15.59 -7.92
N ALA A 18 -22.47 15.38 -7.36
CA ALA A 18 -22.64 15.35 -5.91
C ALA A 18 -21.81 14.21 -5.29
N SER A 19 -21.00 14.55 -4.30
CA SER A 19 -20.21 13.63 -3.50
C SER A 19 -20.21 14.08 -2.03
N ASN A 20 -19.62 13.30 -1.14
CA ASN A 20 -19.52 13.68 0.27
C ASN A 20 -18.19 14.38 0.52
N ALA A 21 -18.19 15.51 1.23
CA ALA A 21 -16.94 16.17 1.65
C ALA A 21 -16.17 15.34 2.70
N THR A 22 -16.85 14.40 3.35
CA THR A 22 -16.34 13.55 4.43
C THR A 22 -17.19 12.29 4.49
N SER A 23 -16.61 11.18 4.94
CA SER A 23 -17.36 9.98 5.32
C SER A 23 -18.21 10.17 6.58
N THR A 24 -18.09 11.30 7.29
CA THR A 24 -18.59 11.58 8.66
C THR A 24 -17.76 10.95 9.79
N SER A 25 -16.66 10.26 9.47
CA SER A 25 -15.66 9.80 10.43
C SER A 25 -14.27 10.29 10.04
N GLY A 26 -13.63 11.07 10.91
CA GLY A 26 -12.25 11.52 10.71
C GLY A 26 -11.26 10.35 10.62
N ARG A 27 -11.57 9.22 11.27
CA ARG A 27 -10.77 7.99 11.16
C ARG A 27 -10.84 7.38 9.76
N VAL A 28 -12.05 7.25 9.21
CA VAL A 28 -12.23 6.72 7.84
C VAL A 28 -11.64 7.70 6.83
N ASP A 29 -11.82 9.00 7.01
CA ASP A 29 -11.24 10.02 6.13
C ASP A 29 -9.71 9.98 6.15
N PHE A 30 -9.09 9.79 7.31
CA PHE A 30 -7.64 9.62 7.41
C PHE A 30 -7.17 8.29 6.79
N TYR A 31 -7.86 7.19 7.11
CA TYR A 31 -7.57 5.86 6.58
C TYR A 31 -7.66 5.83 5.06
N TYR A 32 -8.69 6.43 4.46
CA TYR A 32 -8.94 6.40 3.02
C TYR A 32 -8.26 7.56 2.28
N GLY A 33 -8.31 8.77 2.81
CA GLY A 33 -7.91 10.00 2.12
C GLY A 33 -6.41 10.27 2.04
N VAL A 34 -5.57 9.52 2.78
CA VAL A 34 -4.12 9.67 2.74
C VAL A 34 -3.46 8.60 1.87
N LEU A 35 -2.81 9.05 0.79
CA LEU A 35 -1.99 8.22 -0.08
C LEU A 35 -0.81 9.02 -0.65
N ARG A 36 -0.09 8.44 -1.62
CA ARG A 36 1.09 9.09 -2.20
C ARG A 36 0.72 10.44 -2.81
N ASN A 37 1.58 11.43 -2.56
CA ASN A 37 1.43 12.81 -2.99
C ASN A 37 0.29 13.60 -2.32
N THR A 38 -0.39 13.05 -1.29
CA THR A 38 -1.26 13.87 -0.45
C THR A 38 -0.42 15.00 0.20
N PRO A 39 -0.81 16.27 0.05
CA PRO A 39 -0.11 17.41 0.64
C PRO A 39 0.03 17.31 2.17
N GLN A 40 1.13 17.84 2.72
CA GLN A 40 1.46 17.70 4.15
C GLN A 40 0.42 18.34 5.06
N ASP A 41 -0.05 19.54 4.72
CA ASP A 41 -1.12 20.27 5.41
C ASP A 41 -2.40 19.41 5.50
N ARG A 42 -2.81 18.80 4.39
CA ARG A 42 -3.96 17.91 4.37
C ARG A 42 -3.76 16.66 5.23
N VAL A 43 -2.56 16.07 5.21
CA VAL A 43 -2.27 14.93 6.10
C VAL A 43 -2.40 15.36 7.57
N CYS A 44 -1.87 16.53 7.94
CA CYS A 44 -1.99 17.07 9.29
C CYS A 44 -3.45 17.27 9.72
N ASP A 45 -4.30 17.82 8.83
CA ASP A 45 -5.73 18.01 9.12
C ASP A 45 -6.46 16.69 9.34
N LEU A 46 -6.19 15.69 8.49
CA LEU A 46 -6.80 14.35 8.61
C LEU A 46 -6.33 13.62 9.87
N VAL A 47 -5.04 13.69 10.20
CA VAL A 47 -4.50 13.11 11.45
C VAL A 47 -5.14 13.77 12.66
N ALA A 48 -5.27 15.10 12.67
CA ALA A 48 -5.91 15.84 13.76
C ALA A 48 -7.38 15.45 13.95
N ALA A 49 -8.14 15.36 12.85
CA ALA A 49 -9.55 14.94 12.89
C ALA A 49 -9.71 13.50 13.39
N SER A 50 -8.89 12.57 12.89
CA SER A 50 -8.86 11.18 13.33
C SER A 50 -8.49 11.06 14.81
N TYR A 51 -7.47 11.78 15.27
CA TYR A 51 -6.99 11.71 16.65
C TYR A 51 -8.03 12.21 17.65
N LYS A 52 -8.76 13.28 17.28
CA LYS A 52 -9.87 13.80 18.07
C LYS A 52 -11.00 12.77 18.24
N GLU A 53 -11.22 11.92 17.24
CA GLU A 53 -12.23 10.87 17.29
C GLU A 53 -11.76 9.64 18.08
N ASP A 54 -10.54 9.16 17.82
CA ASP A 54 -9.94 8.05 18.56
C ASP A 54 -8.40 8.06 18.46
N PRO A 55 -7.69 8.35 19.58
CA PRO A 55 -6.24 8.36 19.62
C PRO A 55 -5.59 7.01 19.24
N LEU A 56 -6.11 5.90 19.77
CA LEU A 56 -5.52 4.58 19.55
C LEU A 56 -5.67 4.14 18.10
N HIS A 57 -6.85 4.33 17.52
CA HIS A 57 -7.06 4.02 16.10
C HIS A 57 -6.17 4.88 15.22
N THR A 58 -6.00 6.15 15.54
CA THR A 58 -5.12 7.04 14.75
C THR A 58 -3.69 6.55 14.74
N LEU A 59 -3.14 6.14 15.89
CA LEU A 59 -1.80 5.55 15.96
C LEU A 59 -1.71 4.27 15.12
N LYS A 60 -2.73 3.40 15.19
CA LYS A 60 -2.78 2.18 14.37
C LYS A 60 -2.90 2.48 12.88
N ILE A 61 -3.65 3.52 12.48
CA ILE A 61 -3.71 3.99 11.08
C ILE A 61 -2.34 4.51 10.62
N VAL A 62 -1.58 5.23 11.46
CA VAL A 62 -0.21 5.67 11.12
C VAL A 62 0.70 4.47 10.88
N ALA A 63 0.59 3.43 11.71
CA ALA A 63 1.36 2.19 11.55
C ALA A 63 0.98 1.47 10.24
N TYR A 64 -0.32 1.33 9.98
CA TYR A 64 -0.86 0.76 8.75
C TYR A 64 -0.42 1.55 7.50
N LEU A 65 -0.44 2.87 7.56
CA LEU A 65 -0.02 3.75 6.47
C LEU A 65 1.45 3.49 6.11
N ARG A 66 2.31 3.32 7.11
CA ARG A 66 3.74 3.14 6.91
C ARG A 66 4.14 1.73 6.47
N ASP A 67 3.39 0.73 6.90
CA ASP A 67 3.73 -0.68 6.79
C ASP A 67 3.68 -1.21 5.36
N CYS A 68 4.84 -1.57 4.80
CA CYS A 68 4.95 -2.11 3.44
C CYS A 68 4.70 -3.62 3.32
N ARG A 69 4.48 -4.32 4.44
CA ARG A 69 4.24 -5.78 4.46
C ARG A 69 2.76 -6.10 4.66
N GLY A 70 2.08 -5.34 5.51
CA GLY A 70 0.65 -5.52 5.80
C GLY A 70 -0.24 -4.37 5.34
N GLY A 71 0.29 -3.15 5.27
CA GLY A 71 -0.49 -1.94 5.03
C GLY A 71 -0.17 -1.26 3.69
N LYS A 72 -0.22 0.08 3.68
CA LYS A 72 -0.09 0.88 2.45
C LYS A 72 1.36 1.06 1.98
N GLY A 73 2.34 0.94 2.89
CA GLY A 73 3.76 1.15 2.58
C GLY A 73 4.13 2.58 2.21
N GLU A 74 3.32 3.57 2.57
CA GLU A 74 3.52 4.97 2.20
C GLU A 74 4.48 5.67 3.16
N ARG A 75 5.70 5.94 2.68
CA ARG A 75 6.76 6.51 3.51
C ARG A 75 6.58 7.99 3.81
N THR A 76 6.36 8.81 2.78
CA THR A 76 6.39 10.29 2.92
C THR A 76 5.24 10.79 3.78
N VAL A 77 4.02 10.39 3.46
CA VAL A 77 2.83 10.81 4.21
C VAL A 77 2.77 10.21 5.61
N ALA A 78 3.33 9.01 5.83
CA ALA A 78 3.52 8.50 7.19
C ALA A 78 4.51 9.36 7.99
N ARG A 79 5.57 9.90 7.37
CA ARG A 79 6.47 10.84 8.05
C ARG A 79 5.78 12.13 8.43
N PHE A 80 4.92 12.67 7.57
CA PHE A 80 4.10 13.84 7.93
C PHE A 80 3.21 13.55 9.14
N ALA A 81 2.57 12.37 9.19
CA ALA A 81 1.78 11.98 10.35
C ALA A 81 2.63 11.78 11.63
N LEU A 82 3.82 11.20 11.51
CA LEU A 82 4.77 11.04 12.62
C LEU A 82 5.28 12.41 13.12
N GLU A 83 5.57 13.35 12.22
CA GLU A 83 5.95 14.73 12.56
C GLU A 83 4.81 15.45 13.30
N TRP A 84 3.56 15.29 12.82
CA TRP A 84 2.39 15.85 13.50
C TRP A 84 2.25 15.29 14.92
N LEU A 85 2.36 13.97 15.09
CA LEU A 85 2.32 13.31 16.40
C LEU A 85 3.47 13.76 17.29
N ALA A 86 4.66 13.99 16.75
CA ALA A 86 5.80 14.45 17.52
C ALA A 86 5.61 15.85 18.11
N ILE A 87 4.84 16.70 17.43
CA ILE A 87 4.53 18.06 17.87
C ILE A 87 3.36 18.06 18.85
N HIS A 88 2.30 17.31 18.56
CA HIS A 88 1.02 17.43 19.27
C HIS A 88 0.77 16.33 20.31
N GLN A 89 1.32 15.13 20.10
CA GLN A 89 1.08 13.93 20.91
C GLN A 89 2.42 13.21 21.23
N PRO A 90 3.41 13.91 21.81
CA PRO A 90 4.77 13.41 21.95
C PRO A 90 4.89 12.21 22.90
N VAL A 91 3.99 12.09 23.88
CA VAL A 91 4.00 11.00 24.87
C VAL A 91 3.61 9.68 24.19
N GLU A 92 2.48 9.68 23.48
CA GLU A 92 1.95 8.54 22.75
C GLU A 92 2.88 8.12 21.62
N LEU A 93 3.47 9.07 20.89
CA LEU A 93 4.46 8.75 19.87
C LEU A 93 5.70 8.10 20.49
N THR A 94 6.24 8.67 21.57
CA THR A 94 7.43 8.15 22.26
C THR A 94 7.22 6.71 22.72
N TYR A 95 6.06 6.42 23.31
CA TYR A 95 5.70 5.09 23.79
C TYR A 95 5.75 4.03 22.69
N ASN A 96 5.32 4.39 21.47
CA ASN A 96 5.23 3.46 20.34
C ASN A 96 6.42 3.52 19.37
N LEU A 97 7.38 4.42 19.61
CA LEU A 97 8.35 4.83 18.58
C LEU A 97 9.22 3.68 18.06
N LYS A 98 9.66 2.78 18.95
CA LYS A 98 10.44 1.59 18.57
C LYS A 98 9.66 0.71 17.60
N HIS A 99 8.36 0.48 17.85
CA HIS A 99 7.52 -0.35 17.01
C HIS A 99 7.29 0.28 15.62
N TYR A 100 7.07 1.59 15.56
CA TYR A 100 6.93 2.30 14.28
C TYR A 100 8.11 2.07 13.33
N VAL A 101 9.34 1.98 13.85
CA VAL A 101 10.54 1.93 13.00
C VAL A 101 11.17 0.55 12.87
N ALA A 102 10.94 -0.34 13.84
CA ALA A 102 11.43 -1.72 13.82
C ALA A 102 10.46 -2.68 13.11
N GLU A 103 9.14 -2.51 13.29
CA GLU A 103 8.13 -3.48 12.83
C GLU A 103 7.37 -3.03 11.58
N TYR A 104 6.98 -1.75 11.53
CA TYR A 104 6.14 -1.20 10.47
C TYR A 104 6.91 -0.34 9.47
N GLY A 105 7.99 0.29 9.92
CA GLY A 105 8.72 1.29 9.16
C GLY A 105 10.17 0.93 8.95
N ARG A 106 11.00 1.97 8.97
CA ARG A 106 12.45 1.86 8.89
C ARG A 106 13.04 2.82 9.90
N PHE A 107 14.21 2.48 10.43
CA PHE A 107 14.96 3.35 11.33
C PHE A 107 15.26 4.74 10.73
N ASP A 108 15.27 4.91 9.40
CA ASP A 108 15.45 6.24 8.79
C ASP A 108 14.23 7.17 8.94
N ASP A 109 13.09 6.65 9.38
CA ASP A 109 11.91 7.47 9.70
C ASP A 109 12.14 8.32 10.96
N LEU A 110 13.04 7.89 11.87
CA LEU A 110 13.47 8.69 13.02
C LEU A 110 14.15 10.01 12.61
N LEU A 111 14.69 10.09 11.40
CA LEU A 111 15.33 11.31 10.89
C LEU A 111 14.34 12.46 10.71
N ALA A 112 13.06 12.13 10.44
CA ALA A 112 11.98 13.12 10.36
C ALA A 112 11.67 13.77 11.72
N LEU A 113 12.05 13.11 12.82
CA LEU A 113 11.77 13.57 14.18
C LEU A 113 12.87 14.48 14.75
N MET A 114 13.93 14.72 13.98
CA MET A 114 15.02 15.59 14.39
C MET A 114 14.55 17.05 14.40
N GLY A 115 14.72 17.74 15.54
CA GLY A 115 14.22 19.08 15.80
C GLY A 115 12.82 19.12 16.43
N THR A 116 12.20 17.96 16.65
CA THR A 116 10.88 17.86 17.31
C THR A 116 11.01 17.60 18.81
N PRO A 117 9.94 17.75 19.61
CA PRO A 117 9.92 17.36 21.02
C PRO A 117 10.33 15.90 21.30
N VAL A 118 10.22 15.01 20.30
CA VAL A 118 10.52 13.57 20.40
C VAL A 118 11.97 13.24 19.97
N GLU A 119 12.80 14.24 19.61
CA GLU A 119 14.18 14.02 19.15
C GLU A 119 15.00 13.13 20.11
N SER A 120 14.97 13.43 21.41
CA SER A 120 15.73 12.66 22.41
C SER A 120 15.29 11.19 22.46
N ALA A 121 13.98 10.93 22.40
CA ALA A 121 13.45 9.58 22.33
C ALA A 121 13.86 8.86 21.03
N ALA A 122 13.82 9.56 19.90
CA ALA A 122 14.27 9.02 18.62
C ALA A 122 15.77 8.63 18.64
N LEU A 123 16.61 9.47 19.24
CA LEU A 123 18.04 9.16 19.45
C LEU A 123 18.23 7.95 20.38
N ASN A 124 17.43 7.84 21.44
CA ASN A 124 17.47 6.70 22.35
C ASN A 124 17.06 5.39 21.66
N VAL A 125 16.09 5.41 20.75
CA VAL A 125 15.73 4.24 19.92
C VAL A 125 16.90 3.79 19.05
N PHE A 126 17.58 4.74 18.37
CA PHE A 126 18.82 4.42 17.65
C PHE A 126 19.89 3.83 18.56
N ALA A 127 20.17 4.49 19.68
CA ALA A 127 21.22 4.11 20.62
C ALA A 127 20.98 2.72 21.22
N SER A 128 19.76 2.44 21.68
CA SER A 128 19.38 1.13 22.23
C SER A 128 19.54 0.05 21.18
N GLN A 129 18.96 0.22 19.99
CA GLN A 129 19.02 -0.81 18.97
C GLN A 129 20.45 -1.08 18.48
N LEU A 130 21.30 -0.05 18.39
CA LEU A 130 22.72 -0.26 18.02
C LEU A 130 23.50 -1.04 19.09
N ARG A 131 23.17 -0.89 20.38
CA ARG A 131 23.76 -1.70 21.46
C ARG A 131 23.28 -3.15 21.35
N ASP A 132 21.97 -3.35 21.22
CA ASP A 132 21.35 -4.68 21.04
C ASP A 132 21.97 -5.40 19.82
N ASP A 133 22.10 -4.70 18.68
CA ASP A 133 22.69 -5.23 17.46
C ASP A 133 24.18 -5.60 17.65
N LEU A 134 24.94 -4.81 18.41
CA LEU A 134 26.35 -5.09 18.64
C LEU A 134 26.54 -6.32 19.54
N ASP A 135 25.68 -6.48 20.53
CA ASP A 135 25.70 -7.67 21.40
C ASP A 135 25.23 -8.92 20.65
N ALA A 136 24.19 -8.80 19.81
CA ALA A 136 23.77 -9.86 18.91
C ALA A 136 24.92 -10.28 17.96
N LEU A 137 25.63 -9.30 17.37
CA LEU A 137 26.78 -9.59 16.51
C LEU A 137 27.88 -10.36 17.24
N ARG A 138 28.21 -9.97 18.48
CA ARG A 138 29.22 -10.66 19.30
C ARG A 138 28.83 -12.10 19.62
N GLN A 139 27.54 -12.38 19.70
CA GLN A 139 26.97 -13.70 19.94
C GLN A 139 26.72 -14.51 18.65
N GLY A 140 27.08 -13.96 17.48
CA GLY A 140 26.81 -14.59 16.19
C GLY A 140 25.33 -14.64 15.81
N GLN A 141 24.49 -13.80 16.43
CA GLN A 141 23.05 -13.70 16.17
C GLN A 141 22.76 -12.68 15.05
N PRO A 142 21.59 -12.80 14.38
CA PRO A 142 21.15 -11.82 13.40
C PRO A 142 21.04 -10.40 13.99
N VAL A 143 21.48 -9.39 13.23
CA VAL A 143 21.39 -7.99 13.63
C VAL A 143 20.29 -7.26 12.86
N SER A 144 19.73 -6.20 13.43
CA SER A 144 18.71 -5.39 12.77
C SER A 144 19.30 -4.52 11.64
N LEU A 145 18.42 -3.87 10.87
CA LEU A 145 18.80 -2.90 9.85
C LEU A 145 19.08 -1.49 10.43
N CYS A 146 19.09 -1.29 11.75
CA CYS A 146 19.28 0.02 12.36
C CYS A 146 20.56 0.72 11.86
N ALA A 147 21.70 0.03 11.92
CA ALA A 147 22.98 0.57 11.46
C ALA A 147 23.00 0.96 9.98
N LYS A 148 22.20 0.29 9.13
CA LYS A 148 22.05 0.64 7.70
C LYS A 148 21.47 2.05 7.54
N TRP A 149 20.52 2.42 8.40
CA TRP A 149 19.72 3.63 8.23
C TRP A 149 20.26 4.87 8.95
N VAL A 150 21.21 4.72 9.87
CA VAL A 150 21.95 5.87 10.43
C VAL A 150 22.74 6.55 9.30
N PRO A 151 22.53 7.85 9.00
CA PRO A 151 23.32 8.55 8.00
C PRO A 151 24.83 8.48 8.27
N SER A 152 25.63 8.42 7.21
CA SER A 152 27.09 8.53 7.36
C SER A 152 27.48 10.01 7.57
N GLU A 153 28.49 10.24 8.40
CA GLU A 153 28.99 11.58 8.74
C GLU A 153 29.22 12.43 7.48
N LYS A 154 28.76 13.68 7.50
CA LYS A 154 28.91 14.67 6.40
C LYS A 154 28.19 14.31 5.08
N LYS A 155 27.42 13.22 5.03
CA LYS A 155 26.54 12.93 3.87
C LYS A 155 25.23 13.70 4.00
N ALA A 156 24.44 13.74 2.91
CA ALA A 156 23.25 14.59 2.80
C ALA A 156 22.28 14.46 4.00
N GLY A 157 21.96 13.22 4.41
CA GLY A 157 21.08 12.98 5.56
C GLY A 157 21.63 13.51 6.89
N ASP A 158 22.95 13.40 7.12
CA ASP A 158 23.59 13.94 8.31
C ASP A 158 23.73 15.46 8.26
N LYS A 159 24.00 16.05 7.08
CA LYS A 159 24.02 17.51 6.91
C LYS A 159 22.67 18.14 7.26
N ALA A 160 21.58 17.48 6.89
CA ALA A 160 20.23 17.94 7.16
C ALA A 160 19.85 17.82 8.66
N THR A 161 20.23 16.72 9.31
CA THR A 161 19.71 16.37 10.65
C THR A 161 20.70 16.55 11.80
N ARG A 162 22.01 16.57 11.47
CA ARG A 162 23.15 16.45 12.40
C ARG A 162 23.07 15.21 13.29
N VAL A 163 22.38 14.16 12.84
CA VAL A 163 22.07 12.97 13.64
C VAL A 163 23.31 12.23 14.10
N THR A 164 24.42 12.22 13.35
CA THR A 164 25.63 11.50 13.79
C THR A 164 26.24 12.12 15.04
N THR A 165 26.36 13.46 15.09
CA THR A 165 26.86 14.18 16.26
C THR A 165 25.90 14.05 17.45
N LYS A 166 24.59 14.17 17.19
CA LYS A 166 23.56 14.04 18.23
C LYS A 166 23.53 12.64 18.84
N LEU A 167 23.56 11.61 18.00
CA LEU A 167 23.57 10.20 18.43
C LEU A 167 24.86 9.85 19.15
N ALA A 168 26.02 10.29 18.65
CA ALA A 168 27.30 10.10 19.34
C ALA A 168 27.27 10.71 20.74
N LYS A 169 26.77 11.95 20.88
CA LYS A 169 26.59 12.61 22.18
C LYS A 169 25.63 11.84 23.10
N CYS A 170 24.47 11.42 22.59
CA CYS A 170 23.49 10.60 23.31
C CYS A 170 24.10 9.30 23.86
N MET A 171 25.03 8.69 23.11
CA MET A 171 25.72 7.47 23.51
C MET A 171 26.98 7.70 24.36
N GLY A 172 27.37 8.96 24.64
CA GLY A 172 28.63 9.27 25.34
C GLY A 172 29.89 8.99 24.51
N LEU A 173 29.79 9.08 23.18
CA LEU A 173 30.84 8.72 22.23
C LEU A 173 31.30 9.92 21.37
N THR A 174 32.48 9.80 20.76
CA THR A 174 32.85 10.62 19.61
C THR A 174 32.21 10.07 18.33
N CYS A 175 32.03 10.90 17.30
CA CYS A 175 31.55 10.42 15.99
C CYS A 175 32.46 9.32 15.41
N ALA A 176 33.78 9.44 15.64
CA ALA A 176 34.74 8.42 15.24
C ALA A 176 34.52 7.08 15.97
N ALA A 177 34.25 7.11 17.28
CA ALA A 177 33.94 5.93 18.07
C ALA A 177 32.60 5.30 17.67
N LEU A 178 31.53 6.10 17.49
CA LEU A 178 30.25 5.62 16.96
C LEU A 178 30.43 4.87 15.64
N ARG A 179 31.20 5.45 14.70
CA ARG A 179 31.47 4.83 13.40
C ARG A 179 32.27 3.53 13.53
N LYS A 180 33.38 3.54 14.29
CA LYS A 180 34.31 2.41 14.35
C LYS A 180 33.77 1.25 15.19
N THR A 181 33.08 1.54 16.29
CA THR A 181 32.61 0.53 17.24
C THR A 181 31.25 -0.05 16.86
N TYR A 182 30.34 0.75 16.31
CA TYR A 182 28.98 0.32 16.00
C TYR A 182 28.73 0.23 14.49
N LEU A 183 28.76 1.37 13.78
CA LEU A 183 28.23 1.42 12.41
C LEU A 183 29.02 0.56 11.42
N SER A 184 30.35 0.57 11.49
CA SER A 184 31.21 -0.17 10.54
C SER A 184 31.08 -1.69 10.70
N PRO A 185 31.24 -2.29 11.90
CA PRO A 185 31.09 -3.74 12.07
C PRO A 185 29.66 -4.23 11.80
N LEU A 186 28.63 -3.50 12.25
CA LEU A 186 27.23 -3.86 12.01
C LEU A 186 26.85 -3.81 10.52
N ARG A 187 27.29 -2.77 9.79
CA ARG A 187 27.09 -2.74 8.33
C ARG A 187 27.86 -3.84 7.61
N ALA A 188 29.00 -4.24 8.15
CA ALA A 188 29.78 -5.32 7.59
C ALA A 188 29.05 -6.67 7.72
N SER A 189 28.43 -6.96 8.87
CA SER A 189 27.69 -8.22 9.07
C SER A 189 26.41 -8.32 8.22
N LEU A 190 25.78 -7.19 7.89
CA LEU A 190 24.54 -7.15 7.12
C LEU A 190 24.65 -7.63 5.65
N GLN A 191 25.87 -7.87 5.13
CA GLN A 191 26.10 -8.36 3.75
C GLN A 191 25.22 -7.68 2.68
N LEU A 192 25.06 -6.36 2.80
CA LEU A 192 24.17 -5.59 1.92
C LEU A 192 24.65 -5.67 0.47
N LEU A 193 23.71 -5.80 -0.48
CA LEU A 193 24.00 -5.82 -1.92
C LEU A 193 24.92 -4.67 -2.33
N GLU A 194 24.63 -3.47 -1.83
CA GLU A 194 25.37 -2.25 -2.15
C GLU A 194 26.84 -2.34 -1.72
N ARG A 195 27.18 -3.18 -0.73
CA ARG A 195 28.56 -3.42 -0.32
C ARG A 195 29.32 -4.24 -1.36
N PHE A 196 28.73 -5.33 -1.85
CA PHE A 196 29.31 -6.14 -2.93
C PHE A 196 29.52 -5.30 -4.19
N MET A 197 28.51 -4.50 -4.56
CA MET A 197 28.60 -3.58 -5.70
C MET A 197 29.71 -2.53 -5.52
N CYS A 198 29.81 -1.88 -4.36
CA CYS A 198 30.86 -0.90 -4.08
C CYS A 198 32.26 -1.51 -4.04
N ALA A 199 32.38 -2.77 -3.58
CA ALA A 199 33.64 -3.51 -3.53
C ALA A 199 34.04 -4.13 -4.88
N ASN A 200 33.20 -3.98 -5.91
CA ASN A 200 33.33 -4.67 -7.20
C ASN A 200 33.38 -6.21 -7.07
N ASP A 201 32.83 -6.75 -5.97
CA ASP A 201 32.73 -8.19 -5.69
C ASP A 201 31.38 -8.71 -6.19
N TRP A 202 31.25 -8.79 -7.50
CA TRP A 202 30.03 -9.28 -8.14
C TRP A 202 29.83 -10.79 -7.93
N ALA A 203 30.93 -11.56 -7.90
CA ALA A 203 30.89 -13.01 -7.74
C ALA A 203 30.19 -13.43 -6.43
N GLY A 204 30.42 -12.68 -5.34
CA GLY A 204 29.80 -12.91 -4.03
C GLY A 204 28.30 -12.63 -3.95
N ILE A 205 27.67 -12.03 -4.97
CA ILE A 205 26.23 -11.71 -4.95
C ILE A 205 25.41 -12.98 -5.18
N ASP A 206 24.64 -13.38 -4.16
CA ASP A 206 23.62 -14.41 -4.29
C ASP A 206 22.29 -13.79 -4.78
N LEU A 207 21.98 -14.01 -6.06
CA LEU A 207 20.79 -13.44 -6.72
C LEU A 207 19.47 -13.87 -6.07
N SER A 208 19.43 -15.03 -5.40
CA SER A 208 18.24 -15.53 -4.69
C SER A 208 17.93 -14.75 -3.42
N LYS A 209 18.95 -14.12 -2.82
CA LYS A 209 18.85 -13.32 -1.59
C LYS A 209 18.71 -11.83 -1.86
N VAL A 210 18.80 -11.40 -3.12
CA VAL A 210 18.65 -9.99 -3.48
C VAL A 210 17.21 -9.54 -3.20
N PRO A 211 17.00 -8.45 -2.41
CA PRO A 211 15.67 -7.91 -2.15
C PRO A 211 14.93 -7.52 -3.44
N SER A 212 13.60 -7.66 -3.46
CA SER A 212 12.77 -7.44 -4.66
C SER A 212 12.98 -6.09 -5.34
N VAL A 213 13.03 -5.01 -4.56
CA VAL A 213 13.24 -3.65 -5.06
C VAL A 213 14.64 -3.47 -5.65
N ALA A 214 15.66 -4.08 -5.01
CA ALA A 214 17.02 -4.02 -5.50
C ALA A 214 17.18 -4.81 -6.80
N MET A 215 16.55 -5.99 -6.89
CA MET A 215 16.48 -6.78 -8.12
C MET A 215 15.79 -5.99 -9.24
N HIS A 216 14.67 -5.33 -8.93
CA HIS A 216 13.96 -4.48 -9.88
C HIS A 216 14.79 -3.29 -10.38
N ILE A 217 15.63 -2.68 -9.54
CA ILE A 217 16.46 -1.54 -9.95
C ILE A 217 17.69 -2.00 -10.75
N HIS A 218 18.39 -3.03 -10.28
CA HIS A 218 19.70 -3.41 -10.82
C HIS A 218 19.65 -4.50 -11.89
N GLY A 219 18.55 -5.26 -11.95
CA GLY A 219 18.33 -6.34 -12.91
C GLY A 219 17.73 -5.92 -14.24
N LYS A 220 17.39 -4.62 -14.41
CA LYS A 220 16.86 -4.08 -15.66
C LYS A 220 17.85 -4.20 -16.82
N PRO A 221 17.35 -4.19 -18.07
CA PRO A 221 18.20 -4.11 -19.24
C PRO A 221 19.25 -2.99 -19.13
N LYS A 222 20.50 -3.30 -19.47
CA LYS A 222 21.63 -2.36 -19.42
C LYS A 222 21.93 -1.82 -18.02
N HIS A 223 21.51 -2.46 -16.94
CA HIS A 223 21.87 -2.06 -15.56
C HIS A 223 22.98 -2.93 -14.97
N ALA A 224 23.24 -2.76 -13.67
CA ALA A 224 24.40 -3.32 -12.99
C ALA A 224 24.53 -4.85 -13.13
N PHE A 225 23.44 -5.60 -12.98
CA PHE A 225 23.54 -7.06 -13.05
C PHE A 225 23.85 -7.56 -14.46
N GLU A 226 23.22 -7.02 -15.50
CA GLU A 226 23.58 -7.40 -16.87
C GLU A 226 25.00 -6.99 -17.25
N ARG A 227 25.49 -5.85 -16.76
CA ARG A 227 26.84 -5.35 -17.09
C ARG A 227 27.96 -6.15 -16.41
N HIS A 228 27.72 -6.65 -15.21
CA HIS A 228 28.77 -7.20 -14.35
C HIS A 228 28.60 -8.67 -13.97
N LEU A 229 27.39 -9.21 -14.12
CA LEU A 229 27.05 -10.62 -13.88
C LEU A 229 26.58 -11.29 -15.17
N THR A 230 27.22 -11.03 -16.32
CA THR A 230 26.73 -11.44 -17.65
C THR A 230 26.24 -12.88 -17.68
N ASP A 231 27.12 -13.84 -17.47
CA ASP A 231 26.81 -15.26 -17.64
C ASP A 231 25.92 -15.76 -16.49
N LYS A 232 26.29 -15.41 -15.25
CA LYS A 232 25.56 -15.78 -14.03
C LYS A 232 24.11 -15.30 -14.05
N PHE A 233 23.87 -14.07 -14.53
CA PHE A 233 22.54 -13.47 -14.56
C PHE A 233 21.71 -13.98 -15.73
N VAL A 234 22.32 -14.24 -16.89
CA VAL A 234 21.64 -14.87 -18.03
C VAL A 234 21.18 -16.28 -17.67
N GLU A 235 22.07 -17.11 -17.10
CA GLU A 235 21.74 -18.45 -16.63
C GLU A 235 20.65 -18.42 -15.57
N TRP A 236 20.79 -17.53 -14.57
CA TRP A 236 19.78 -17.38 -13.53
C TRP A 236 18.41 -16.97 -14.07
N LYS A 237 18.34 -16.04 -15.05
CA LYS A 237 17.10 -15.63 -15.73
C LYS A 237 16.47 -16.80 -16.51
N ALA A 238 17.27 -17.60 -17.22
CA ALA A 238 16.77 -18.76 -17.94
C ALA A 238 16.12 -19.79 -16.99
N GLY A 239 16.67 -19.95 -15.79
CA GLY A 239 16.12 -20.81 -14.74
C GLY A 239 14.80 -20.32 -14.11
N LEU A 240 14.39 -19.07 -14.31
CA LEU A 240 13.14 -18.55 -13.73
C LEU A 240 11.90 -19.18 -14.37
N ALA A 241 11.90 -19.36 -15.69
CA ALA A 241 10.78 -19.94 -16.42
C ALA A 241 10.55 -21.42 -16.09
N SER A 242 11.63 -22.16 -15.79
CA SER A 242 11.59 -23.58 -15.41
C SER A 242 11.42 -23.81 -13.91
N GLY A 243 11.41 -22.75 -13.09
CA GLY A 243 11.35 -22.83 -11.62
C GLY A 243 12.65 -23.28 -10.94
N GLN A 244 13.75 -23.44 -11.68
CA GLN A 244 15.08 -23.74 -11.14
C GLN A 244 15.66 -22.57 -10.34
N SER A 245 15.32 -21.35 -10.73
CA SER A 245 15.64 -20.11 -10.02
C SER A 245 14.40 -19.52 -9.36
N LYS A 246 14.58 -18.82 -8.23
CA LYS A 246 13.51 -18.08 -7.55
C LYS A 246 13.84 -16.59 -7.46
N VAL A 247 12.84 -15.75 -7.69
CA VAL A 247 12.93 -14.30 -7.51
C VAL A 247 12.10 -13.88 -6.30
N ASN A 248 12.65 -12.99 -5.46
CA ASN A 248 11.88 -12.34 -4.41
C ASN A 248 11.05 -11.20 -5.04
N ALA A 249 9.73 -11.23 -4.86
CA ALA A 249 8.82 -10.16 -5.26
C ALA A 249 7.99 -9.58 -4.09
N SER A 250 8.26 -9.98 -2.85
CA SER A 250 7.33 -9.79 -1.73
C SER A 250 7.08 -8.34 -1.30
N VAL A 251 7.97 -7.40 -1.68
CA VAL A 251 7.83 -5.96 -1.37
C VAL A 251 7.63 -5.12 -2.65
N LEU A 252 7.59 -5.75 -3.82
CA LEU A 252 7.40 -5.03 -5.08
C LEU A 252 5.90 -4.82 -5.31
N PHE A 253 5.48 -3.62 -5.70
CA PHE A 253 4.08 -3.36 -6.04
C PHE A 253 3.77 -3.77 -7.48
N PRO A 254 2.55 -4.26 -7.80
CA PRO A 254 2.17 -4.68 -9.15
C PRO A 254 2.44 -3.63 -10.23
N HIS A 255 2.13 -2.36 -9.94
CA HIS A 255 2.33 -1.25 -10.87
C HIS A 255 3.80 -1.06 -11.26
N GLN A 256 4.77 -1.43 -10.41
CA GLN A 256 6.20 -1.31 -10.72
C GLN A 256 6.64 -2.35 -11.76
N VAL A 257 6.02 -3.53 -11.74
CA VAL A 257 6.23 -4.59 -12.75
C VAL A 257 5.58 -4.18 -14.07
N VAL A 258 4.31 -3.78 -14.03
CA VAL A 258 3.55 -3.31 -15.22
C VAL A 258 4.23 -2.12 -15.91
N GLN A 259 4.84 -1.20 -15.16
CA GLN A 259 5.59 -0.06 -15.70
C GLN A 259 6.75 -0.48 -16.64
N GLN A 260 7.23 -1.72 -16.56
CA GLN A 260 8.27 -2.19 -17.49
C GLN A 260 7.75 -2.37 -18.91
N TYR A 261 6.45 -2.61 -19.10
CA TYR A 261 5.83 -2.81 -20.41
C TYR A 261 4.87 -1.68 -20.84
N TYR A 262 4.31 -0.93 -19.90
CA TYR A 262 3.39 0.15 -20.21
C TYR A 262 4.03 1.24 -21.10
N ASN A 263 3.36 1.57 -22.22
CA ASN A 263 3.81 2.51 -23.26
C ASN A 263 5.21 2.21 -23.84
N LYS A 264 5.58 0.93 -23.92
CA LYS A 264 6.88 0.46 -24.42
C LYS A 264 6.74 -0.66 -25.44
N SER A 265 6.19 -0.34 -26.61
CA SER A 265 6.00 -1.29 -27.73
C SER A 265 7.30 -2.01 -28.12
N ASP A 266 8.41 -1.29 -28.12
CA ASP A 266 9.69 -1.75 -28.69
C ASP A 266 10.54 -2.59 -27.71
N VAL A 267 10.08 -2.78 -26.48
CA VAL A 267 10.81 -3.55 -25.46
C VAL A 267 10.50 -5.04 -25.61
N ALA A 268 11.52 -5.89 -25.67
CA ALA A 268 11.35 -7.33 -25.70
C ALA A 268 10.72 -7.86 -24.39
N VAL A 269 10.08 -9.03 -24.43
CA VAL A 269 9.62 -9.72 -23.22
C VAL A 269 10.84 -10.08 -22.36
N ASP A 270 10.73 -9.87 -21.05
CA ASP A 270 11.82 -10.00 -20.09
C ASP A 270 11.44 -11.06 -19.04
N ALA A 271 12.20 -12.16 -19.03
CA ALA A 271 11.94 -13.29 -18.14
C ALA A 271 11.91 -12.91 -16.65
N LEU A 272 12.68 -11.89 -16.22
CA LEU A 272 12.64 -11.42 -14.84
C LEU A 272 11.30 -10.75 -14.52
N VAL A 273 10.80 -9.91 -15.42
CA VAL A 273 9.54 -9.17 -15.24
C VAL A 273 8.36 -10.15 -15.24
N GLU A 274 8.33 -11.10 -16.18
CA GLU A 274 7.31 -12.15 -16.23
C GLU A 274 7.33 -13.02 -14.97
N ALA A 275 8.52 -13.44 -14.50
CA ALA A 275 8.63 -14.23 -13.27
C ALA A 275 8.18 -13.46 -12.03
N GLN A 276 8.51 -12.17 -11.92
CA GLN A 276 8.02 -11.30 -10.85
C GLN A 276 6.49 -11.22 -10.83
N TRP A 277 5.86 -11.12 -12.01
CA TRP A 277 4.42 -11.13 -12.13
C TRP A 277 3.78 -12.45 -11.70
N GLN A 278 4.37 -13.58 -12.11
CA GLN A 278 3.87 -14.90 -11.71
C GLN A 278 3.89 -15.11 -10.19
N VAL A 279 4.91 -14.60 -9.50
CA VAL A 279 4.95 -14.64 -8.02
C VAL A 279 3.79 -13.83 -7.43
N MET A 280 3.47 -12.65 -7.99
CA MET A 280 2.34 -11.84 -7.52
C MET A 280 0.99 -12.51 -7.77
N LEU A 281 0.80 -13.14 -8.93
CA LEU A 281 -0.41 -13.92 -9.23
C LEU A 281 -0.58 -15.09 -8.26
N GLN A 282 0.50 -15.81 -7.96
CA GLN A 282 0.47 -16.91 -7.00
C GLN A 282 0.08 -16.43 -5.60
N GLN A 283 0.67 -15.33 -5.13
CA GLN A 283 0.31 -14.70 -3.85
C GLN A 283 -1.16 -14.25 -3.83
N ALA A 284 -1.66 -13.69 -4.93
CA ALA A 284 -3.06 -13.26 -5.02
C ALA A 284 -4.03 -14.45 -5.01
N ARG A 285 -3.69 -15.57 -5.63
CA ARG A 285 -4.47 -16.83 -5.56
C ARG A 285 -4.49 -17.41 -4.14
N GLU A 286 -3.37 -17.36 -3.44
CA GLU A 286 -3.27 -17.84 -2.05
C GLU A 286 -4.15 -17.04 -1.07
N LEU A 287 -4.52 -15.80 -1.39
CA LEU A 287 -5.51 -15.04 -0.62
C LEU A 287 -6.91 -15.65 -0.68
N GLY A 288 -7.22 -16.49 -1.69
CA GLY A 288 -8.45 -17.28 -1.85
C GLY A 288 -9.76 -16.50 -2.03
N THR A 289 -9.78 -15.22 -1.67
CA THR A 289 -10.97 -14.36 -1.57
C THR A 289 -11.25 -13.57 -2.86
N LEU A 290 -10.32 -13.61 -3.82
CA LEU A 290 -10.41 -12.88 -5.09
C LEU A 290 -11.09 -13.66 -6.22
N SER A 291 -11.31 -14.98 -6.08
CA SER A 291 -11.88 -15.83 -7.14
C SER A 291 -13.27 -15.36 -7.61
N ARG A 292 -14.06 -14.77 -6.71
CA ARG A 292 -15.41 -14.22 -6.97
C ARG A 292 -15.43 -12.69 -6.99
N THR A 293 -14.36 -12.05 -7.46
CA THR A 293 -14.22 -10.58 -7.45
C THR A 293 -14.07 -10.02 -8.85
N LEU A 294 -15.06 -9.27 -9.33
CA LEU A 294 -14.91 -8.55 -10.59
C LEU A 294 -14.14 -7.24 -10.36
N VAL A 295 -13.40 -6.79 -11.37
CA VAL A 295 -12.71 -5.50 -11.36
C VAL A 295 -13.24 -4.59 -12.45
N MET A 296 -13.43 -3.32 -12.10
CA MET A 296 -13.64 -2.21 -13.00
C MET A 296 -12.39 -1.33 -12.96
N SER A 297 -11.74 -1.18 -14.11
CA SER A 297 -10.49 -0.42 -14.23
C SER A 297 -10.74 0.89 -14.97
N ASP A 298 -10.45 2.00 -14.30
CA ASP A 298 -10.43 3.32 -14.92
C ASP A 298 -9.10 3.53 -15.65
N VAL A 299 -9.18 3.63 -16.98
CA VAL A 299 -8.04 3.90 -17.87
C VAL A 299 -8.21 5.25 -18.58
N SER A 300 -8.96 6.17 -17.97
CA SER A 300 -9.20 7.51 -18.50
C SER A 300 -7.97 8.42 -18.42
N GLY A 301 -8.04 9.58 -19.10
CA GLY A 301 -6.95 10.56 -19.12
C GLY A 301 -6.58 11.13 -17.74
N SER A 302 -7.52 11.23 -16.79
CA SER A 302 -7.25 11.74 -15.43
C SER A 302 -6.35 10.79 -14.62
N MET A 303 -6.35 9.51 -14.98
CA MET A 303 -5.50 8.49 -14.36
C MET A 303 -4.04 8.58 -14.78
N SER A 304 -3.65 9.53 -15.64
CA SER A 304 -2.28 9.66 -16.16
C SER A 304 -1.19 9.55 -15.09
N GLY A 305 -0.12 8.80 -15.43
CA GLY A 305 1.01 8.55 -14.55
C GLY A 305 0.82 7.33 -13.66
N LEU A 306 1.06 7.48 -12.36
CA LEU A 306 1.01 6.37 -11.40
C LEU A 306 -0.39 5.75 -11.25
N PRO A 307 -1.50 6.51 -11.17
CA PRO A 307 -2.84 5.94 -11.05
C PRO A 307 -3.19 4.96 -12.18
N MET A 308 -2.84 5.28 -13.43
CA MET A 308 -3.05 4.43 -14.61
C MET A 308 -2.31 3.11 -14.49
N LEU A 309 -1.04 3.15 -14.11
CA LEU A 309 -0.23 1.95 -13.90
C LEU A 309 -0.84 1.05 -12.83
N VAL A 310 -1.49 1.62 -11.82
CA VAL A 310 -2.11 0.88 -10.73
C VAL A 310 -3.45 0.30 -11.16
N SER A 311 -4.27 1.07 -11.87
CA SER A 311 -5.53 0.62 -12.46
C SER A 311 -5.33 -0.58 -13.39
N ILE A 312 -4.36 -0.49 -14.30
CA ILE A 312 -3.99 -1.60 -15.18
C ILE A 312 -3.46 -2.78 -14.36
N ALA A 313 -2.54 -2.55 -13.42
CA ALA A 313 -1.94 -3.65 -12.67
C ALA A 313 -2.94 -4.39 -11.79
N LEU A 314 -3.84 -3.69 -11.10
CA LEU A 314 -4.91 -4.33 -10.32
C LEU A 314 -5.94 -5.00 -11.22
N GLY A 315 -6.30 -4.36 -12.35
CA GLY A 315 -7.18 -4.95 -13.36
C GLY A 315 -6.67 -6.30 -13.88
N LEU A 316 -5.40 -6.37 -14.24
CA LEU A 316 -4.74 -7.60 -14.67
C LEU A 316 -4.65 -8.63 -13.54
N LEU A 317 -4.22 -8.21 -12.35
CA LEU A 317 -4.04 -9.13 -11.22
C LEU A 317 -5.36 -9.79 -10.83
N ILE A 318 -6.44 -9.01 -10.71
CA ILE A 318 -7.75 -9.52 -10.30
C ILE A 318 -8.34 -10.39 -11.41
N SER A 319 -8.37 -9.92 -12.66
CA SER A 319 -8.95 -10.68 -13.78
C SER A 319 -8.25 -12.02 -14.05
N ASP A 320 -6.97 -12.17 -13.70
CA ASP A 320 -6.23 -13.44 -13.80
C ASP A 320 -6.47 -14.42 -12.65
N VAL A 321 -6.98 -13.95 -11.53
CA VAL A 321 -7.28 -14.76 -10.33
C VAL A 321 -8.75 -15.17 -10.30
N VAL A 322 -9.62 -14.39 -10.94
CA VAL A 322 -11.04 -14.72 -11.10
C VAL A 322 -11.21 -16.03 -11.88
N GLU A 323 -12.18 -16.82 -11.43
CA GLU A 323 -12.52 -18.11 -12.01
C GLU A 323 -13.80 -18.04 -12.86
N ASP A 324 -14.16 -19.17 -13.47
CA ASP A 324 -15.42 -19.37 -14.20
C ASP A 324 -15.72 -18.32 -15.30
N ASP A 325 -17.00 -17.92 -15.40
CA ASP A 325 -17.57 -17.12 -16.48
C ASP A 325 -17.05 -15.67 -16.55
N PHE A 326 -16.34 -15.23 -15.52
CA PHE A 326 -15.77 -13.88 -15.42
C PHE A 326 -14.25 -13.86 -15.55
N LYS A 327 -13.60 -15.01 -15.74
CA LYS A 327 -12.15 -15.11 -15.91
C LYS A 327 -11.66 -14.27 -17.09
N GLY A 328 -10.62 -13.48 -16.85
CA GLY A 328 -10.00 -12.61 -17.87
C GLY A 328 -10.86 -11.42 -18.31
N LEU A 329 -11.98 -11.15 -17.61
CA LEU A 329 -12.83 -9.99 -17.89
C LEU A 329 -12.48 -8.83 -16.97
N VAL A 330 -12.44 -7.64 -17.56
CA VAL A 330 -12.38 -6.35 -16.85
C VAL A 330 -13.56 -5.52 -17.30
N LEU A 331 -14.27 -4.91 -16.34
CA LEU A 331 -15.36 -4.00 -16.64
C LEU A 331 -14.79 -2.61 -16.96
N THR A 332 -15.23 -2.00 -18.07
CA THR A 332 -14.72 -0.68 -18.46
C THR A 332 -15.37 0.44 -17.63
N PHE A 333 -14.59 1.49 -17.38
CA PHE A 333 -15.03 2.71 -16.71
C PHE A 333 -15.63 3.67 -17.75
N GLU A 334 -16.89 3.42 -18.11
CA GLU A 334 -17.62 4.13 -19.17
C GLU A 334 -19.09 4.36 -18.79
N SER A 335 -19.70 5.39 -19.38
CA SER A 335 -21.15 5.66 -19.27
C SER A 335 -21.99 4.54 -19.87
N THR A 336 -21.45 3.84 -20.86
CA THR A 336 -21.98 2.58 -21.38
C THR A 336 -20.98 1.47 -21.08
N PRO A 337 -21.01 0.88 -19.87
CA PRO A 337 -20.01 -0.08 -19.46
C PRO A 337 -20.06 -1.34 -20.32
N GLN A 338 -18.91 -1.96 -20.55
CA GLN A 338 -18.77 -3.20 -21.29
C GLN A 338 -17.70 -4.10 -20.67
N PHE A 339 -17.78 -5.40 -20.94
CA PHE A 339 -16.71 -6.32 -20.59
C PHE A 339 -15.59 -6.25 -21.62
N HIS A 340 -14.41 -5.83 -21.18
CA HIS A 340 -13.17 -5.97 -21.91
C HIS A 340 -12.54 -7.33 -21.63
N VAL A 341 -12.21 -8.07 -22.68
CA VAL A 341 -11.49 -9.34 -22.57
C VAL A 341 -10.01 -9.06 -22.64
N VAL A 342 -9.27 -9.33 -21.56
CA VAL A 342 -7.81 -9.17 -21.53
C VAL A 342 -7.18 -10.25 -22.40
N ARG A 343 -6.44 -9.85 -23.44
CA ARG A 343 -5.78 -10.74 -24.40
C ARG A 343 -4.27 -10.73 -24.22
N GLY A 344 -3.62 -11.84 -24.57
CA GLY A 344 -2.17 -11.98 -24.59
C GLY A 344 -1.66 -13.14 -23.75
N ASP A 345 -0.54 -13.72 -24.20
CA ASP A 345 0.09 -14.91 -23.59
C ASP A 345 1.09 -14.55 -22.50
N ASN A 346 1.59 -13.31 -22.49
CA ASN A 346 2.56 -12.78 -21.53
C ASN A 346 2.08 -11.44 -20.94
N LEU A 347 2.72 -10.98 -19.85
CA LEU A 347 2.32 -9.73 -19.20
C LEU A 347 2.40 -8.55 -20.16
N LYS A 348 3.41 -8.48 -21.04
CA LYS A 348 3.55 -7.36 -22.00
C LYS A 348 2.30 -7.18 -22.86
N GLU A 349 1.84 -8.25 -23.49
CA GLU A 349 0.65 -8.23 -24.35
C GLU A 349 -0.62 -7.92 -23.56
N ARG A 350 -0.75 -8.45 -22.35
CA ARG A 350 -1.90 -8.20 -21.47
C ARG A 350 -1.96 -6.76 -20.99
N VAL A 351 -0.80 -6.16 -20.67
CA VAL A 351 -0.69 -4.73 -20.37
C VAL A 351 -1.14 -3.88 -21.55
N ALA A 352 -0.67 -4.19 -22.77
CA ALA A 352 -1.12 -3.49 -23.97
C ALA A 352 -2.63 -3.65 -24.19
N SER A 353 -3.15 -4.87 -24.06
CA SER A 353 -4.56 -5.17 -24.22
C SER A 353 -5.45 -4.35 -23.28
N LEU A 354 -5.09 -4.21 -22.01
CA LEU A 354 -5.89 -3.44 -21.06
C LEU A 354 -5.64 -1.92 -21.16
N ALA A 355 -4.43 -1.49 -21.52
CA ALA A 355 -4.14 -0.08 -21.77
C ALA A 355 -4.94 0.50 -22.96
N ASP A 356 -5.19 -0.33 -23.97
CA ASP A 356 -6.00 0.03 -25.15
C ASP A 356 -7.50 -0.19 -24.93
N ALA A 357 -7.93 -0.54 -23.71
CA ALA A 357 -9.35 -0.70 -23.42
C ALA A 357 -10.08 0.64 -23.59
N PRO A 358 -11.32 0.62 -24.11
CA PRO A 358 -12.10 1.82 -24.29
C PRO A 358 -12.40 2.50 -22.94
N TRP A 359 -12.44 3.83 -22.97
CA TRP A 359 -12.86 4.67 -21.85
C TRP A 359 -13.76 5.79 -22.36
N GLY A 360 -14.80 6.12 -21.59
CA GLY A 360 -15.97 6.88 -22.05
C GLY A 360 -16.16 8.21 -21.32
N GLY A 361 -15.14 8.69 -20.62
CA GLY A 361 -15.12 9.96 -19.88
C GLY A 361 -15.79 9.95 -18.50
N SER A 362 -16.78 9.09 -18.27
CA SER A 362 -17.52 8.96 -17.02
C SER A 362 -17.99 7.52 -16.79
N THR A 363 -18.59 7.20 -15.64
CA THR A 363 -19.10 5.84 -15.33
C THR A 363 -20.53 5.85 -14.80
N ASP A 364 -21.34 4.90 -15.27
CA ASP A 364 -22.65 4.57 -14.71
C ASP A 364 -22.60 3.23 -13.95
N PHE A 365 -22.53 3.31 -12.61
CA PHE A 365 -22.47 2.12 -11.75
C PHE A 365 -23.74 1.26 -11.79
N ILE A 366 -24.91 1.87 -11.99
CA ILE A 366 -26.17 1.13 -12.06
C ILE A 366 -26.20 0.34 -13.36
N ALA A 367 -25.77 0.93 -14.47
CA ALA A 367 -25.61 0.22 -15.75
C ALA A 367 -24.57 -0.91 -15.64
N ALA A 368 -23.44 -0.65 -14.97
CA ALA A 368 -22.39 -1.65 -14.74
C ALA A 368 -22.93 -2.86 -13.96
N LEU A 369 -23.63 -2.61 -12.85
CA LEU A 369 -24.24 -3.68 -12.05
C LEU A 369 -25.35 -4.40 -12.81
N ARG A 370 -26.12 -3.72 -13.67
CA ARG A 370 -27.10 -4.38 -14.56
C ARG A 370 -26.43 -5.25 -15.61
N LEU A 371 -25.29 -4.83 -16.16
CA LEU A 371 -24.54 -5.62 -17.14
C LEU A 371 -24.04 -6.94 -16.52
N ILE A 372 -23.52 -6.89 -15.29
CA ILE A 372 -23.11 -8.08 -14.54
C ILE A 372 -24.30 -9.04 -14.41
N LEU A 373 -25.44 -8.55 -13.92
CA LEU A 373 -26.65 -9.36 -13.75
C LEU A 373 -27.15 -9.96 -15.08
N THR A 374 -27.21 -9.15 -16.13
CA THR A 374 -27.70 -9.59 -17.44
C THR A 374 -26.80 -10.67 -18.02
N THR A 375 -25.49 -10.52 -17.84
CA THR A 375 -24.49 -11.51 -18.28
C THR A 375 -24.62 -12.80 -17.48
N ALA A 376 -24.79 -12.72 -16.16
CA ALA A 376 -24.97 -13.88 -15.30
C ALA A 376 -26.23 -14.68 -15.68
N VAL A 377 -27.35 -14.00 -15.90
CA VAL A 377 -28.61 -14.61 -16.33
C VAL A 377 -28.48 -15.24 -17.72
N ALA A 378 -27.85 -14.53 -18.67
CA ALA A 378 -27.67 -15.02 -20.04
C ALA A 378 -26.78 -16.28 -20.12
N LYS A 379 -25.76 -16.36 -19.27
CA LYS A 379 -24.84 -17.50 -19.19
C LYS A 379 -25.34 -18.63 -18.27
N GLY A 380 -26.41 -18.42 -17.50
CA GLY A 380 -26.91 -19.40 -16.54
C GLY A 380 -25.95 -19.61 -15.35
N VAL A 381 -25.26 -18.55 -14.92
CA VAL A 381 -24.31 -18.57 -13.80
C VAL A 381 -25.03 -19.00 -12.52
N THR A 382 -24.41 -19.86 -11.72
CA THR A 382 -24.95 -20.27 -10.42
C THR A 382 -24.73 -19.18 -9.36
N ALA A 383 -25.49 -19.22 -8.27
CA ALA A 383 -25.30 -18.28 -7.16
C ALA A 383 -23.86 -18.33 -6.58
N ASP A 384 -23.20 -19.48 -6.66
CA ASP A 384 -21.83 -19.68 -6.17
C ASP A 384 -20.74 -19.17 -7.12
N SER A 385 -21.03 -19.06 -8.42
CA SER A 385 -20.12 -18.48 -9.42
C SER A 385 -20.40 -17.00 -9.70
N MET A 386 -21.48 -16.43 -9.15
CA MET A 386 -21.77 -15.00 -9.25
C MET A 386 -20.69 -14.18 -8.53
N PRO A 387 -20.16 -13.10 -9.14
CA PRO A 387 -19.23 -12.20 -8.47
C PRO A 387 -19.84 -11.67 -7.18
N ALA A 388 -19.19 -11.95 -6.06
CA ALA A 388 -19.60 -11.47 -4.75
C ALA A 388 -19.16 -10.02 -4.53
N ARG A 389 -18.18 -9.54 -5.31
CA ARG A 389 -17.53 -8.24 -5.13
C ARG A 389 -17.27 -7.56 -6.47
N LEU A 390 -17.35 -6.24 -6.48
CA LEU A 390 -16.91 -5.39 -7.57
C LEU A 390 -15.89 -4.38 -7.02
N ILE A 391 -14.63 -4.52 -7.43
CA ILE A 391 -13.57 -3.55 -7.12
C ILE A 391 -13.55 -2.49 -8.21
N VAL A 392 -13.71 -1.23 -7.82
CA VAL A 392 -13.63 -0.07 -8.71
C VAL A 392 -12.31 0.63 -8.46
N VAL A 393 -11.36 0.55 -9.41
CA VAL A 393 -10.06 1.22 -9.32
C VAL A 393 -10.11 2.50 -10.12
N SER A 394 -10.12 3.65 -9.45
CA SER A 394 -10.26 4.97 -10.08
C SER A 394 -9.66 6.07 -9.18
N ASP A 395 -9.55 7.29 -9.71
CA ASP A 395 -9.26 8.50 -8.94
C ASP A 395 -10.48 8.99 -8.13
N MET A 396 -11.62 8.29 -8.24
CA MET A 396 -12.87 8.55 -7.51
C MET A 396 -13.63 9.79 -7.98
N GLN A 397 -13.39 10.24 -9.22
CA GLN A 397 -14.18 11.29 -9.85
C GLN A 397 -15.40 10.69 -10.53
N PHE A 398 -16.50 10.59 -9.79
CA PHE A 398 -17.77 10.11 -10.32
C PHE A 398 -18.58 11.27 -10.90
N ASP A 399 -19.44 10.99 -11.89
CA ASP A 399 -20.21 12.02 -12.61
C ASP A 399 -21.67 12.11 -12.15
N GLN A 400 -22.20 11.11 -11.44
CA GLN A 400 -23.59 11.14 -10.98
C GLN A 400 -23.86 10.23 -9.77
N ALA A 401 -24.13 10.85 -8.62
CA ALA A 401 -24.98 10.28 -7.57
C ALA A 401 -26.11 11.30 -7.30
N ASP A 402 -27.13 11.29 -8.16
CA ASP A 402 -28.30 12.14 -7.97
C ASP A 402 -29.25 11.57 -6.89
N ARG A 403 -30.31 12.29 -6.54
CA ARG A 403 -31.39 11.78 -5.65
C ARG A 403 -32.10 10.54 -6.22
N SER A 404 -31.91 10.22 -7.49
CA SER A 404 -32.43 9.00 -8.11
C SER A 404 -31.57 7.78 -7.79
N PHE A 405 -30.32 7.94 -7.33
CA PHE A 405 -29.41 6.85 -7.01
C PHE A 405 -29.97 5.89 -5.94
N GLU A 406 -30.50 6.40 -4.83
CA GLU A 406 -31.10 5.56 -3.78
C GLU A 406 -32.30 4.76 -4.33
N THR A 407 -33.14 5.42 -5.15
CA THR A 407 -34.28 4.77 -5.79
C THR A 407 -33.83 3.72 -6.82
N ASN A 408 -32.76 4.01 -7.56
CA ASN A 408 -32.16 3.14 -8.56
C ASN A 408 -31.44 1.94 -7.92
N PHE A 409 -30.78 2.12 -6.78
CA PHE A 409 -30.12 1.06 -6.04
C PHE A 409 -31.14 0.11 -5.41
N HIS A 410 -32.22 0.62 -4.81
CA HIS A 410 -33.32 -0.23 -4.36
C HIS A 410 -33.98 -0.99 -5.51
N ALA A 411 -34.12 -0.37 -6.69
CA ALA A 411 -34.59 -1.07 -7.88
C ALA A 411 -33.62 -2.16 -8.35
N LEU A 412 -32.31 -1.90 -8.29
CA LEU A 412 -31.26 -2.85 -8.62
C LEU A 412 -31.28 -4.06 -7.67
N GLN A 413 -31.39 -3.83 -6.36
CA GLN A 413 -31.51 -4.90 -5.36
C GLN A 413 -32.70 -5.83 -5.66
N ARG A 414 -33.85 -5.26 -6.03
CA ARG A 414 -35.03 -6.06 -6.43
C ARG A 414 -34.77 -6.89 -7.70
N LEU A 415 -34.02 -6.36 -8.67
CA LEU A 415 -33.68 -7.09 -9.90
C LEU A 415 -32.76 -8.28 -9.61
N TYR A 416 -31.73 -8.06 -8.79
CA TYR A 416 -30.81 -9.10 -8.34
C TYR A 416 -31.54 -10.19 -7.56
N SER A 417 -32.33 -9.81 -6.55
CA SER A 417 -33.11 -10.75 -5.74
C SER A 417 -34.09 -11.58 -6.58
N LYS A 418 -34.78 -10.96 -7.56
CA LYS A 418 -35.68 -11.67 -8.48
C LYS A 418 -34.94 -12.71 -9.34
N ALA A 419 -33.68 -12.46 -9.67
CA ALA A 419 -32.83 -13.38 -10.41
C ALA A 419 -32.13 -14.43 -9.52
N GLY A 420 -32.33 -14.38 -8.19
CA GLY A 420 -31.71 -15.30 -7.24
C GLY A 420 -30.28 -14.94 -6.84
N PHE A 421 -29.89 -13.67 -6.98
CA PHE A 421 -28.55 -13.18 -6.65
C PHE A 421 -28.59 -12.02 -5.65
N ASP A 422 -27.47 -11.80 -4.96
CA ASP A 422 -27.22 -10.60 -4.16
C ASP A 422 -26.45 -9.56 -4.97
N VAL A 423 -26.66 -8.28 -4.65
CA VAL A 423 -25.87 -7.20 -5.27
C VAL A 423 -24.41 -7.32 -4.78
N PRO A 424 -23.42 -7.31 -5.70
CA PRO A 424 -22.01 -7.40 -5.33
C PRO A 424 -21.63 -6.31 -4.32
N HIS A 425 -20.81 -6.68 -3.34
CA HIS A 425 -20.15 -5.74 -2.45
C HIS A 425 -19.27 -4.78 -3.24
N LEU A 426 -19.50 -3.47 -3.09
CA LEU A 426 -18.76 -2.44 -3.80
C LEU A 426 -17.49 -2.06 -3.03
N ILE A 427 -16.34 -2.15 -3.69
CA ILE A 427 -15.06 -1.76 -3.12
C ILE A 427 -14.51 -0.61 -3.96
N PHE A 428 -14.57 0.61 -3.43
CA PHE A 428 -13.96 1.78 -4.05
C PHE A 428 -12.49 1.85 -3.67
N TRP A 429 -11.61 1.71 -4.67
CA TRP A 429 -10.17 1.78 -4.49
C TRP A 429 -9.62 3.09 -5.07
N ASN A 430 -9.36 4.05 -4.19
CA ASN A 430 -8.76 5.32 -4.57
C ASN A 430 -7.24 5.20 -4.82
N VAL A 431 -6.82 5.59 -6.02
CA VAL A 431 -5.42 5.63 -6.42
C VAL A 431 -4.86 7.05 -6.63
N GLN A 432 -5.65 8.09 -6.31
CA GLN A 432 -5.28 9.51 -6.45
C GLN A 432 -5.48 10.33 -5.15
N GLY A 433 -4.39 10.90 -4.63
CA GLY A 433 -4.37 11.58 -3.32
C GLY A 433 -4.85 13.02 -3.35
N ALA A 434 -5.03 13.58 -4.54
CA ALA A 434 -5.52 14.94 -4.73
C ALA A 434 -7.04 15.06 -4.50
N VAL A 435 -7.78 13.96 -4.61
CA VAL A 435 -9.24 13.96 -4.50
C VAL A 435 -9.67 14.10 -3.03
N THR A 436 -10.57 15.03 -2.76
CA THR A 436 -10.98 15.45 -1.42
C THR A 436 -12.31 14.87 -0.96
N ASP A 437 -13.12 14.39 -1.89
CA ASP A 437 -14.44 13.86 -1.62
C ASP A 437 -14.41 12.34 -1.35
N THR A 438 -15.53 11.83 -0.85
CA THR A 438 -15.71 10.45 -0.41
C THR A 438 -16.95 9.83 -1.07
N PRO A 439 -16.82 8.67 -1.76
CA PRO A 439 -17.94 8.05 -2.48
C PRO A 439 -19.08 7.59 -1.58
N ALA A 440 -18.81 7.35 -0.30
CA ALA A 440 -19.75 6.73 0.62
C ALA A 440 -19.58 7.24 2.05
N LEU A 441 -20.65 7.17 2.83
CA LEU A 441 -20.61 7.43 4.26
C LEU A 441 -19.92 6.29 5.01
N ALA A 442 -19.37 6.61 6.18
CA ALA A 442 -18.70 5.68 7.09
C ALA A 442 -19.55 4.44 7.43
N SER A 443 -20.87 4.60 7.49
CA SER A 443 -21.85 3.56 7.80
C SER A 443 -22.52 2.93 6.58
N GLU A 444 -22.12 3.29 5.36
CA GLU A 444 -22.77 2.78 4.15
C GLU A 444 -22.63 1.27 4.07
N ALA A 445 -23.77 0.57 3.99
CA ALA A 445 -23.80 -0.89 3.98
C ALA A 445 -23.36 -1.42 2.63
N ASN A 446 -22.65 -2.55 2.63
CA ASN A 446 -22.17 -3.21 1.41
C ASN A 446 -21.24 -2.33 0.58
N VAL A 447 -20.45 -1.48 1.25
CA VAL A 447 -19.42 -0.64 0.63
C VAL A 447 -18.11 -0.69 1.44
N SER A 448 -16.98 -0.79 0.75
CA SER A 448 -15.65 -0.58 1.31
C SER A 448 -14.94 0.59 0.64
N LEU A 449 -14.18 1.33 1.43
CA LEU A 449 -13.25 2.34 0.96
C LEU A 449 -11.82 1.87 1.19
N LEU A 450 -11.06 1.70 0.12
CA LEU A 450 -9.65 1.36 0.14
C LEU A 450 -8.83 2.43 -0.59
N SER A 451 -7.56 2.54 -0.26
CA SER A 451 -6.67 3.41 -1.03
C SER A 451 -5.20 3.01 -0.93
N GLY A 452 -4.40 3.58 -1.83
CA GLY A 452 -2.97 3.28 -1.96
C GLY A 452 -2.70 2.28 -3.07
N PHE A 453 -1.52 1.65 -3.04
CA PHE A 453 -1.00 0.87 -4.17
C PHE A 453 -0.62 -0.57 -3.81
N SER A 454 -0.88 -0.96 -2.57
CA SER A 454 -0.49 -2.25 -2.03
C SER A 454 -1.61 -3.28 -2.17
N PRO A 455 -1.34 -4.45 -2.76
CA PRO A 455 -2.29 -5.56 -2.75
C PRO A 455 -2.66 -6.04 -1.34
N SER A 456 -1.81 -5.84 -0.33
CA SER A 456 -2.12 -6.25 1.05
C SER A 456 -3.35 -5.52 1.61
N VAL A 457 -3.66 -4.32 1.10
CA VAL A 457 -4.83 -3.52 1.47
C VAL A 457 -6.14 -4.22 1.10
N LEU A 458 -6.12 -5.13 0.10
CA LEU A 458 -7.28 -5.96 -0.26
C LEU A 458 -7.77 -6.78 0.92
N LYS A 459 -6.86 -7.33 1.72
CA LYS A 459 -7.21 -8.22 2.83
C LYS A 459 -8.28 -7.61 3.72
N ALA A 460 -8.18 -6.32 4.02
CA ALA A 460 -9.11 -5.61 4.90
C ALA A 460 -10.55 -5.53 4.35
N ALA A 461 -10.73 -5.38 3.04
CA ALA A 461 -12.06 -5.36 2.39
C ALA A 461 -12.61 -6.75 2.10
N LEU A 462 -11.76 -7.77 2.13
CA LEU A 462 -12.14 -9.15 1.83
C LEU A 462 -12.50 -9.96 3.09
N THR A 463 -12.28 -9.39 4.28
CA THR A 463 -12.59 -10.01 5.59
C THR A 463 -13.88 -9.47 6.20
N GLY A 464 -14.65 -10.33 6.87
CA GLY A 464 -15.85 -9.96 7.63
C GLY A 464 -17.18 -10.26 6.92
N GLU A 465 -18.27 -10.30 7.69
CA GLU A 465 -19.63 -10.60 7.20
C GLU A 465 -20.41 -9.33 6.82
N THR A 466 -20.25 -8.24 7.58
CA THR A 466 -20.87 -6.94 7.30
C THR A 466 -19.80 -5.96 6.88
N VAL A 467 -19.86 -5.44 5.65
CA VAL A 467 -18.79 -4.58 5.14
C VAL A 467 -19.29 -3.15 4.93
N THR A 468 -18.84 -2.27 5.83
CA THR A 468 -18.97 -0.81 5.73
C THR A 468 -17.58 -0.19 5.62
N PRO A 469 -17.45 1.11 5.26
CA PRO A 469 -16.15 1.76 5.26
C PRO A 469 -15.47 1.78 6.64
N VAL A 470 -16.22 1.99 7.73
CA VAL A 470 -15.68 1.87 9.09
C VAL A 470 -15.22 0.44 9.37
N GLN A 471 -16.04 -0.56 9.08
CA GLN A 471 -15.65 -1.95 9.36
C GLN A 471 -14.42 -2.37 8.55
N THR A 472 -14.32 -1.91 7.30
CA THR A 472 -13.14 -2.12 6.45
C THR A 472 -11.88 -1.55 7.09
N MET A 473 -11.93 -0.31 7.58
CA MET A 473 -10.83 0.30 8.32
C MET A 473 -10.53 -0.49 9.61
N MET A 474 -11.56 -0.87 10.37
CA MET A 474 -11.39 -1.61 11.62
C MET A 474 -10.72 -2.97 11.38
N ASN A 475 -11.11 -3.69 10.33
CA ASN A 475 -10.46 -4.94 9.93
C ASN A 475 -8.97 -4.74 9.60
N ALA A 476 -8.63 -3.62 8.98
CA ALA A 476 -7.24 -3.29 8.68
C ALA A 476 -6.42 -3.01 9.94
N ILE A 477 -6.93 -2.17 10.84
CA ILE A 477 -6.14 -1.63 11.96
C ILE A 477 -6.23 -2.47 13.24
N LEU A 478 -7.24 -3.35 13.36
CA LEU A 478 -7.35 -4.32 14.44
C LEU A 478 -6.77 -5.69 14.09
N ASP A 479 -6.13 -5.84 12.94
CA ASP A 479 -5.30 -7.02 12.65
C ASP A 479 -4.21 -7.15 13.74
N ALA A 480 -3.96 -8.38 14.20
CA ALA A 480 -2.99 -8.68 15.25
C ALA A 480 -1.58 -8.12 14.95
N ARG A 481 -1.28 -7.89 13.68
CA ARG A 481 -0.09 -7.17 13.23
C ARG A 481 0.12 -5.84 13.94
N TYR A 482 -0.95 -5.12 14.33
CA TYR A 482 -0.89 -3.79 14.92
C TYR A 482 -1.08 -3.77 16.45
N ASP A 483 -1.05 -4.91 17.13
CA ASP A 483 -1.27 -5.02 18.60
C ASP A 483 -0.15 -4.44 19.46
N LEU A 484 1.02 -4.22 18.87
CA LEU A 484 2.13 -3.52 19.53
C LEU A 484 1.87 -2.01 19.69
N ILE A 485 0.92 -1.46 18.92
CA ILE A 485 0.55 -0.05 19.03
C ILE A 485 -0.51 0.11 20.11
N ARG A 486 -0.18 0.87 21.16
CA ARG A 486 -1.01 1.06 22.35
C ARG A 486 -0.95 2.49 22.87
N LEU A 487 -1.94 2.88 23.67
CA LEU A 487 -1.83 4.09 24.46
C LEU A 487 -0.98 3.82 25.71
N PRO A 488 -0.21 4.81 26.19
CA PRO A 488 0.44 4.73 27.49
C PRO A 488 -0.60 4.45 28.59
N SER A 489 -0.29 3.58 29.55
CA SER A 489 -1.13 3.41 30.73
C SER A 489 -1.10 4.70 31.56
N HIS A 490 -2.27 5.24 31.89
CA HIS A 490 -2.41 6.30 32.90
C HIS A 490 -2.36 5.71 34.31
N ASP A 491 -1.34 4.93 34.62
CA ASP A 491 -1.07 4.60 36.03
C ASP A 491 -0.24 5.74 36.61
N SER A 492 -0.96 6.76 37.08
CA SER A 492 -0.44 7.70 38.07
C SER A 492 -0.19 6.94 39.37
N ASN A 493 0.97 6.29 39.48
CA ASN A 493 1.72 5.96 40.70
C ASN A 493 2.85 4.97 40.38
N GLU A 494 3.94 5.43 39.78
CA GLU A 494 5.26 4.89 40.11
C GLU A 494 6.11 6.06 40.63
N PRO A 495 6.64 5.97 41.87
CA PRO A 495 7.53 7.01 42.39
C PRO A 495 8.84 6.96 41.59
N ASP A 496 9.38 8.15 41.33
CA ASP A 496 10.68 8.39 40.70
C ASP A 496 11.66 7.25 40.99
N ALA A 497 11.90 6.39 40.00
CA ALA A 497 13.03 5.49 40.02
C ALA A 497 14.28 6.37 39.90
N GLU A 498 14.92 6.56 41.05
CA GLU A 498 16.11 7.36 41.28
C GLU A 498 17.12 7.23 40.12
N LEU A 499 17.46 8.38 39.55
CA LEU A 499 18.70 8.58 38.82
C LEU A 499 19.87 8.31 39.77
N VAL A 500 20.55 7.17 39.59
CA VAL A 500 21.93 6.94 40.04
C VAL A 500 22.76 6.40 38.89
#